data_AF-A0A916TLM8-F1
#
_entry.id   AF-A0A916TLM8-F1
#
_cell.length_a   1.000
_cell.length_b   1.000
_cell.length_c   1.000
_cell.angle_alpha   90.00
_cell.angle_beta   90.00
_cell.angle_gamma   90.00
#
_symmetry.space_group_name_H-M   'P 1'
#
loop_
_entity.id
_entity.type
_entity.pdbx_description
1 polymer ?
#
loop_
_entity_poly.entity_id
_entity_poly.type
_entity_poly.pdbx_seq_one_letter_code
_entity_poly.pdbx_strand_id
1 'polypeptide(L)'
;MSNEKPIPYTWDEIEDQVRRLIIAQAATLNEFGPDDKTIVSRFLGFETDAVLTEYPEEVRLRLEPTHHSVFNDAYAAYQYLYQLEDRHIADFYHWNRIGSGLLSGCYPTTDPEGEPTPLCRLNNPPLRRVFQGFFARFGMEVDGSYDPSLADLSILSGLSEASVRASLSKEGFTIERIGDSQTSVLAGKDAIVWLQKRRGFIPDQGPISPEALLARQLRLLNGDSPFPLALRRIIENQELSQAELASCTAVDASWLTDLFAGRKVSLDIDALTRLAHEFGLPRSKFVARAIEYLLED
;
A
#
# COMPACT_ATOMS: atom_id res chain seq x y z
N MET A 1 2.64 -19.41 -26.04
CA MET A 1 1.29 -19.52 -25.45
C MET A 1 1.20 -18.46 -24.37
N SER A 2 0.19 -17.58 -24.45
CA SER A 2 -0.02 -16.47 -23.52
C SER A 2 -0.21 -17.02 -22.10
N ASN A 3 0.78 -16.85 -21.23
CA ASN A 3 0.64 -17.07 -19.79
C ASN A 3 -0.15 -15.87 -19.24
N GLU A 4 -1.47 -15.94 -19.31
CA GLU A 4 -2.31 -15.03 -18.51
C GLU A 4 -1.92 -15.20 -17.04
N LYS A 5 -1.37 -14.14 -16.44
CA LYS A 5 -1.05 -14.10 -15.02
C LYS A 5 -2.35 -14.34 -14.23
N PRO A 6 -2.34 -15.16 -13.16
CA PRO A 6 -3.54 -15.47 -12.38
C PRO A 6 -3.89 -14.30 -11.44
N ILE A 7 -4.19 -13.13 -11.98
CA ILE A 7 -4.64 -11.97 -11.21
C ILE A 7 -6.17 -11.98 -11.21
N PRO A 8 -6.82 -12.22 -10.05
CA PRO A 8 -8.26 -12.43 -9.98
C PRO A 8 -9.11 -11.15 -10.07
N TYR A 9 -8.50 -9.98 -9.84
CA TYR A 9 -9.18 -8.68 -9.85
C TYR A 9 -8.36 -7.67 -10.65
N THR A 10 -9.02 -6.80 -11.41
CA THR A 10 -8.33 -5.69 -12.08
C THR A 10 -8.07 -4.55 -11.11
N TRP A 11 -7.13 -3.64 -11.42
CA TRP A 11 -6.96 -2.44 -10.61
C TRP A 11 -8.22 -1.58 -10.59
N ASP A 12 -8.92 -1.45 -11.73
CA ASP A 12 -10.15 -0.65 -11.83
C ASP A 12 -11.24 -1.16 -10.87
N GLU A 13 -11.38 -2.48 -10.72
CA GLU A 13 -12.31 -3.09 -9.75
C GLU A 13 -11.94 -2.77 -8.30
N ILE A 14 -10.64 -2.77 -7.99
CA ILE A 14 -10.12 -2.44 -6.66
C ILE A 14 -10.28 -0.93 -6.38
N GLU A 15 -10.00 -0.09 -7.36
CA GLU A 15 -10.16 1.36 -7.26
C GLU A 15 -11.63 1.76 -7.05
N ASP A 16 -12.57 1.14 -7.76
CA ASP A 16 -14.01 1.37 -7.53
C ASP A 16 -14.40 1.05 -6.07
N GLN A 17 -13.84 -0.03 -5.50
CA GLN A 17 -14.06 -0.37 -4.10
C GLN A 17 -13.37 0.58 -3.13
N VAL A 18 -12.21 1.13 -3.48
CA VAL A 18 -11.59 2.20 -2.69
C VAL A 18 -12.51 3.43 -2.66
N ARG A 19 -13.07 3.83 -3.80
CA ARG A 19 -14.03 4.94 -3.89
C ARG A 19 -15.28 4.67 -3.06
N ARG A 20 -15.84 3.45 -3.12
CA ARG A 20 -16.97 3.01 -2.27
C ARG A 20 -16.65 3.12 -0.78
N LEU A 21 -15.46 2.68 -0.39
CA LEU A 21 -15.04 2.74 1.01
C LEU A 21 -14.90 4.19 1.49
N ILE A 22 -14.33 5.08 0.69
CA ILE A 22 -14.21 6.51 1.01
C ILE A 22 -15.60 7.14 1.14
N ILE A 23 -16.52 6.86 0.22
CA ILE A 23 -17.90 7.39 0.27
C ILE A 23 -18.64 6.85 1.50
N ALA A 24 -18.49 5.57 1.84
CA ALA A 24 -19.07 5.01 3.06
C ALA A 24 -18.53 5.70 4.33
N GLN A 25 -17.23 5.99 4.38
CA GLN A 25 -16.63 6.75 5.49
C GLN A 25 -17.19 8.18 5.55
N ALA A 26 -17.37 8.84 4.40
CA ALA A 26 -17.97 10.16 4.34
C ALA A 26 -19.43 10.14 4.79
N ALA A 27 -20.21 9.11 4.43
CA ALA A 27 -21.58 8.91 4.89
C ALA A 27 -21.63 8.69 6.41
N THR A 28 -20.76 7.85 6.96
CA THR A 28 -20.60 7.67 8.42
C THR A 28 -20.24 8.97 9.12
N LEU A 29 -19.34 9.77 8.54
CA LEU A 29 -18.95 11.06 9.09
C LEU A 29 -20.11 12.07 9.02
N ASN A 30 -20.93 12.03 7.98
CA ASN A 30 -22.10 12.88 7.84
C ASN A 30 -23.18 12.55 8.90
N GLU A 31 -23.41 11.26 9.14
CA GLU A 31 -24.47 10.81 10.05
C GLU A 31 -24.06 10.90 11.54
N PHE A 32 -22.82 10.53 11.86
CA PHE A 32 -22.35 10.35 13.24
C PHE A 32 -21.21 11.28 13.64
N GLY A 33 -20.72 12.10 12.72
CA GLY A 33 -19.62 13.03 12.97
C GLY A 33 -20.04 14.29 13.72
N PRO A 34 -19.09 15.23 13.89
CA PRO A 34 -19.37 16.55 14.47
C PRO A 34 -20.41 17.32 13.65
N ASP A 35 -21.18 18.19 14.33
CA ASP A 35 -22.14 19.12 13.71
C ASP A 35 -21.42 20.29 12.99
N ASP A 36 -20.57 19.95 12.02
CA ASP A 36 -19.89 20.86 11.09
C ASP A 36 -20.17 20.40 9.66
N LYS A 37 -21.07 21.11 8.96
CA LYS A 37 -21.48 20.81 7.59
C LYS A 37 -20.34 20.85 6.57
N THR A 38 -19.20 21.45 6.92
CA THR A 38 -18.03 21.53 6.03
C THR A 38 -17.13 20.30 6.13
N ILE A 39 -17.31 19.45 7.16
CA ILE A 39 -16.37 18.36 7.45
C ILE A 39 -16.36 17.29 6.35
N VAL A 40 -17.52 16.98 5.79
CA VAL A 40 -17.69 16.02 4.69
C VAL A 40 -17.04 16.56 3.41
N SER A 41 -17.29 17.84 3.09
CA SER A 41 -16.68 18.49 1.93
C SER A 41 -15.16 18.57 2.05
N ARG A 42 -14.63 18.86 3.25
CA ARG A 42 -13.19 18.83 3.53
C ARG A 42 -12.62 17.42 3.39
N PHE A 43 -13.34 16.41 3.88
CA PHE A 43 -12.92 15.01 3.77
C PHE A 43 -12.86 14.55 2.32
N LEU A 44 -13.90 14.82 1.52
CA LEU A 44 -13.98 14.44 0.11
C LEU A 44 -13.09 15.31 -0.81
N GLY A 45 -12.70 16.49 -0.35
CA GLY A 45 -11.91 17.46 -1.12
C GLY A 45 -12.74 18.31 -2.08
N PHE A 46 -14.07 18.27 -2.01
CA PHE A 46 -14.97 19.10 -2.82
C PHE A 46 -16.33 19.29 -2.14
N GLU A 47 -17.04 20.36 -2.51
CA GLU A 47 -18.41 20.61 -2.04
C GLU A 47 -19.43 19.68 -2.71
N THR A 48 -20.30 19.08 -1.89
CA THR A 48 -21.38 18.20 -2.32
C THR A 48 -22.61 18.37 -1.44
N ASP A 49 -23.79 18.42 -2.07
CA ASP A 49 -25.10 18.36 -1.42
C ASP A 49 -25.74 16.96 -1.55
N ALA A 50 -25.04 16.01 -2.17
CA ALA A 50 -25.56 14.68 -2.44
C ALA A 50 -25.75 13.86 -1.16
N VAL A 51 -26.84 13.08 -1.12
CA VAL A 51 -27.06 12.07 -0.06
C VAL A 51 -26.08 10.92 -0.26
N LEU A 52 -25.16 10.75 0.69
CA LEU A 52 -24.02 9.83 0.54
C LEU A 52 -24.36 8.36 0.78
N THR A 53 -25.57 8.04 1.27
CA THR A 53 -25.94 6.67 1.62
C THR A 53 -26.20 5.78 0.40
N GLU A 54 -26.49 6.35 -0.78
CA GLU A 54 -26.80 5.58 -1.99
C GLU A 54 -25.59 5.35 -2.95
N TYR A 55 -24.36 5.59 -2.48
CA TYR A 55 -23.17 5.62 -3.35
C TYR A 55 -23.39 6.45 -4.64
N PRO A 56 -23.70 7.75 -4.51
CA PRO A 56 -24.13 8.58 -5.63
C PRO A 56 -23.06 8.68 -6.72
N GLU A 57 -23.45 8.41 -7.96
CA GLU A 57 -22.53 8.40 -9.10
C GLU A 57 -21.83 9.76 -9.32
N GLU A 58 -22.51 10.86 -9.01
CA GLU A 58 -21.93 12.20 -9.08
C GLU A 58 -20.69 12.33 -8.17
N VAL A 59 -20.80 11.88 -6.92
CA VAL A 59 -19.70 11.93 -5.95
C VAL A 59 -18.60 10.98 -6.39
N ARG A 60 -18.96 9.77 -6.86
CA ARG A 60 -18.00 8.77 -7.34
C ARG A 60 -17.11 9.29 -8.48
N LEU A 61 -17.70 10.00 -9.45
CA LEU A 61 -16.99 10.53 -10.62
C LEU A 61 -16.12 11.74 -10.29
N ARG A 62 -16.50 12.55 -9.29
CA ARG A 62 -15.76 13.73 -8.86
C ARG A 62 -14.67 13.42 -7.84
N LEU A 63 -14.79 12.32 -7.10
CA LEU A 63 -13.84 11.91 -6.09
C LEU A 63 -12.46 11.66 -6.70
N GLU A 64 -11.43 12.28 -6.11
CA GLU A 64 -10.04 11.98 -6.42
C GLU A 64 -9.49 11.07 -5.31
N PRO A 65 -9.46 9.73 -5.50
CA PRO A 65 -9.17 8.80 -4.42
C PRO A 65 -7.70 8.87 -3.98
N THR A 66 -6.80 9.40 -4.82
CA THR A 66 -5.37 9.55 -4.50
C THR A 66 -5.10 10.46 -3.29
N HIS A 67 -6.01 11.38 -2.97
CA HIS A 67 -5.96 12.21 -1.77
C HIS A 67 -6.19 11.43 -0.47
N HIS A 68 -6.80 10.24 -0.56
CA HIS A 68 -7.09 9.41 0.59
C HIS A 68 -6.01 8.36 0.80
N SER A 69 -5.56 8.22 2.04
CA SER A 69 -4.48 7.32 2.40
C SER A 69 -4.78 5.87 1.98
N VAL A 70 -6.03 5.42 2.10
CA VAL A 70 -6.48 4.06 1.75
C VAL A 70 -6.27 3.71 0.27
N PHE A 71 -6.24 4.69 -0.64
CA PHE A 71 -5.88 4.45 -2.04
C PHE A 71 -4.44 3.98 -2.16
N ASN A 72 -3.51 4.66 -1.49
CA ASN A 72 -2.10 4.29 -1.49
C ASN A 72 -1.87 2.91 -0.85
N ASP A 73 -2.62 2.58 0.22
CA ASP A 73 -2.59 1.22 0.81
C ASP A 73 -3.07 0.17 -0.20
N ALA A 74 -4.23 0.41 -0.83
CA ALA A 74 -4.81 -0.52 -1.78
C ALA A 74 -3.88 -0.74 -2.96
N TYR A 75 -3.27 0.33 -3.47
CA TYR A 75 -2.31 0.27 -4.57
C TYR A 75 -1.07 -0.52 -4.17
N ALA A 76 -0.42 -0.17 -3.07
CA ALA A 76 0.76 -0.88 -2.58
C ALA A 76 0.47 -2.38 -2.34
N ALA A 77 -0.65 -2.68 -1.67
CA ALA A 77 -1.08 -4.04 -1.40
C ALA A 77 -1.35 -4.83 -2.68
N TYR A 78 -2.05 -4.24 -3.65
CA TYR A 78 -2.36 -4.85 -4.94
C TYR A 78 -1.08 -5.15 -5.73
N GLN A 79 -0.18 -4.17 -5.84
CA GLN A 79 1.08 -4.30 -6.56
C GLN A 79 1.96 -5.40 -5.93
N TYR A 80 2.04 -5.44 -4.59
CA TYR A 80 2.84 -6.43 -3.87
C TYR A 80 2.24 -7.83 -3.94
N LEU A 81 0.94 -7.98 -3.65
CA LEU A 81 0.26 -9.26 -3.67
C LEU A 81 0.43 -9.96 -5.04
N TYR A 82 0.26 -9.20 -6.12
CA TYR A 82 0.32 -9.72 -7.48
C TYR A 82 1.69 -9.58 -8.16
N GLN A 83 2.70 -9.13 -7.42
CA GLN A 83 4.09 -9.04 -7.87
C GLN A 83 4.23 -8.28 -9.20
N LEU A 84 3.58 -7.11 -9.23
CA LEU A 84 3.56 -6.22 -10.37
C LEU A 84 4.79 -5.29 -10.36
N GLU A 85 4.86 -4.38 -11.33
CA GLU A 85 5.98 -3.47 -11.52
C GLU A 85 6.29 -2.66 -10.25
N ASP A 86 5.25 -2.16 -9.59
CA ASP A 86 5.33 -1.28 -8.43
C ASP A 86 5.23 -2.00 -7.08
N ARG A 87 5.45 -3.33 -7.06
CA ARG A 87 5.33 -4.15 -5.84
C ARG A 87 6.08 -3.60 -4.63
N HIS A 88 7.21 -2.96 -4.89
CA HIS A 88 8.13 -2.46 -3.89
C HIS A 88 7.66 -1.18 -3.19
N ILE A 89 6.56 -0.57 -3.63
CA ILE A 89 5.94 0.57 -2.93
C ILE A 89 5.43 0.10 -1.56
N ALA A 90 5.04 -1.16 -1.43
CA ALA A 90 4.68 -1.74 -0.16
C ALA A 90 5.90 -1.86 0.77
N ASP A 91 5.67 -1.49 2.03
CA ASP A 91 6.65 -1.53 3.10
C ASP A 91 5.97 -1.94 4.43
N PHE A 92 6.74 -1.93 5.51
CA PHE A 92 6.23 -2.26 6.84
C PHE A 92 5.14 -1.29 7.32
N TYR A 93 5.16 -0.03 6.88
CA TYR A 93 4.14 0.95 7.23
C TYR A 93 2.78 0.57 6.63
N HIS A 94 2.75 0.20 5.34
CA HIS A 94 1.53 -0.31 4.69
C HIS A 94 1.05 -1.59 5.37
N TRP A 95 1.97 -2.53 5.66
CA TRP A 95 1.65 -3.79 6.34
C TRP A 95 0.98 -3.55 7.70
N ASN A 96 1.57 -2.71 8.54
CA ASN A 96 1.04 -2.36 9.85
C ASN A 96 -0.31 -1.63 9.75
N ARG A 97 -0.44 -0.64 8.85
CA ARG A 97 -1.69 0.13 8.69
C ARG A 97 -2.84 -0.73 8.19
N ILE A 98 -2.57 -1.63 7.24
CA ILE A 98 -3.57 -2.58 6.73
C ILE A 98 -3.95 -3.59 7.82
N GLY A 99 -2.98 -4.21 8.49
CA GLY A 99 -3.22 -5.19 9.55
C GLY A 99 -3.96 -4.58 10.73
N SER A 100 -3.34 -3.61 11.40
CA SER A 100 -3.83 -3.02 12.65
C SER A 100 -4.96 -2.02 12.47
N GLY A 101 -5.14 -1.46 11.27
CA GLY A 101 -6.20 -0.50 10.97
C GLY A 101 -7.33 -1.12 10.14
N LEU A 102 -7.09 -1.29 8.84
CA LEU A 102 -8.11 -1.64 7.84
C LEU A 102 -8.75 -3.02 8.09
N LEU A 103 -7.96 -4.01 8.51
CA LEU A 103 -8.45 -5.38 8.73
C LEU A 103 -8.93 -5.64 10.17
N SER A 104 -8.42 -4.89 11.16
CA SER A 104 -8.70 -5.09 12.59
C SER A 104 -9.98 -4.41 13.09
N GLY A 105 -10.73 -3.74 12.22
CA GLY A 105 -12.03 -3.15 12.58
C GLY A 105 -11.96 -1.68 13.02
N CYS A 106 -10.85 -0.98 12.80
CA CYS A 106 -10.77 0.47 13.01
C CYS A 106 -11.52 1.27 11.93
N TYR A 107 -11.98 0.61 10.87
CA TYR A 107 -12.77 1.20 9.79
C TYR A 107 -14.18 0.60 9.74
N PRO A 108 -15.19 1.37 9.31
CA PRO A 108 -16.57 0.90 9.22
C PRO A 108 -16.68 -0.32 8.31
N THR A 109 -17.27 -1.41 8.83
CA THR A 109 -17.59 -2.62 8.04
C THR A 109 -19.01 -2.58 7.47
N THR A 110 -19.82 -1.63 7.93
CA THR A 110 -21.12 -1.25 7.35
C THR A 110 -21.19 0.27 7.23
N ASP A 111 -22.03 0.76 6.32
CA ASP A 111 -22.39 2.18 6.24
C ASP A 111 -23.50 2.53 7.27
N PRO A 112 -24.01 3.77 7.30
CA PRO A 112 -25.07 4.18 8.22
C PRO A 112 -26.41 3.42 8.06
N GLU A 113 -26.71 2.90 6.87
CA GLU A 113 -27.94 2.14 6.61
C GLU A 113 -27.78 0.65 6.95
N GLY A 114 -26.57 0.23 7.31
CA GLY A 114 -26.24 -1.16 7.63
C GLY A 114 -25.78 -1.97 6.42
N GLU A 115 -25.60 -1.33 5.26
CA GLU A 115 -25.09 -2.00 4.07
C GLU A 115 -23.58 -2.28 4.21
N PRO A 116 -23.10 -3.44 3.74
CA PRO A 116 -21.73 -3.88 3.95
C PRO A 116 -20.73 -3.07 3.11
N THR A 117 -19.69 -2.55 3.76
CA THR A 117 -18.61 -1.83 3.07
C THR A 117 -17.65 -2.79 2.35
N PRO A 118 -16.76 -2.27 1.49
CA PRO A 118 -15.65 -3.03 0.92
C PRO A 118 -14.65 -3.63 1.92
N LEU A 119 -14.80 -3.36 3.23
CA LEU A 119 -14.02 -4.00 4.30
C LEU A 119 -14.81 -5.08 5.05
N CYS A 120 -16.07 -5.31 4.71
CA CYS A 120 -16.93 -6.28 5.39
C CYS A 120 -16.37 -7.70 5.29
N ARG A 121 -16.23 -8.36 6.46
CA ARG A 121 -15.70 -9.73 6.54
C ARG A 121 -16.64 -10.78 5.95
N LEU A 122 -17.95 -10.57 6.08
CA LEU A 122 -18.95 -11.57 5.69
C LEU A 122 -19.04 -11.74 4.17
N ASN A 123 -18.95 -10.64 3.43
CA ASN A 123 -19.05 -10.66 1.97
C ASN A 123 -17.71 -10.88 1.28
N ASN A 124 -16.61 -10.71 2.03
CA ASN A 124 -15.23 -10.85 1.57
C ASN A 124 -14.97 -10.26 0.17
N PRO A 125 -15.26 -8.96 -0.02
CA PRO A 125 -15.16 -8.32 -1.32
C PRO A 125 -13.71 -8.21 -1.80
N PRO A 126 -13.48 -8.01 -3.12
CA PRO A 126 -12.15 -7.94 -3.73
C PRO A 126 -11.11 -7.10 -2.97
N LEU A 127 -11.43 -5.88 -2.53
CA LEU A 127 -10.50 -5.01 -1.80
C LEU A 127 -10.05 -5.65 -0.48
N ARG A 128 -10.98 -6.23 0.30
CA ARG A 128 -10.65 -6.95 1.52
C ARG A 128 -9.74 -8.15 1.24
N ARG A 129 -9.99 -8.89 0.16
CA ARG A 129 -9.16 -10.04 -0.25
C ARG A 129 -7.76 -9.61 -0.67
N VAL A 130 -7.62 -8.47 -1.35
CA VAL A 130 -6.32 -7.88 -1.66
C VAL A 130 -5.57 -7.53 -0.37
N PHE A 131 -6.22 -6.86 0.58
CA PHE A 131 -5.60 -6.53 1.86
C PHE A 131 -5.20 -7.76 2.67
N GLN A 132 -6.06 -8.77 2.76
CA GLN A 132 -5.75 -10.02 3.48
C GLN A 132 -4.62 -10.80 2.81
N GLY A 133 -4.67 -10.94 1.48
CA GLY A 133 -3.61 -11.60 0.72
C GLY A 133 -2.27 -10.88 0.88
N PHE A 134 -2.27 -9.54 0.75
CA PHE A 134 -1.07 -8.74 0.99
C PHE A 134 -0.51 -8.93 2.40
N PHE A 135 -1.36 -8.80 3.42
CA PHE A 135 -0.95 -8.90 4.82
C PHE A 135 -0.31 -10.26 5.11
N ALA A 136 -0.93 -11.34 4.65
CA ALA A 136 -0.41 -12.70 4.82
C ALA A 136 0.89 -12.91 4.06
N ARG A 137 0.94 -12.49 2.78
CA ARG A 137 2.13 -12.65 1.94
C ARG A 137 3.32 -11.88 2.50
N PHE A 138 3.15 -10.60 2.79
CA PHE A 138 4.22 -9.74 3.30
C PHE A 138 4.70 -10.22 4.66
N GLY A 139 3.78 -10.60 5.54
CA GLY A 139 4.11 -11.17 6.86
C GLY A 139 4.95 -12.46 6.77
N MET A 140 4.71 -13.30 5.75
CA MET A 140 5.49 -14.52 5.52
C MET A 140 6.85 -14.24 4.87
N GLU A 141 6.88 -13.43 3.81
CA GLU A 141 8.05 -13.26 2.94
C GLU A 141 9.08 -12.27 3.52
N VAL A 142 8.61 -11.19 4.16
CA VAL A 142 9.47 -10.08 4.61
C VAL A 142 9.71 -10.15 6.11
N ASP A 143 8.62 -10.18 6.88
CA ASP A 143 8.69 -10.15 8.34
C ASP A 143 9.05 -11.52 8.94
N GLY A 144 8.59 -12.59 8.29
CA GLY A 144 8.89 -13.97 8.67
C GLY A 144 8.25 -14.43 9.98
N SER A 145 7.41 -13.60 10.62
CA SER A 145 6.72 -13.94 11.87
C SER A 145 5.26 -14.38 11.67
N TYR A 146 4.75 -14.34 10.44
CA TYR A 146 3.36 -14.63 10.16
C TYR A 146 3.14 -16.09 9.71
N ASP A 147 2.32 -16.80 10.48
CA ASP A 147 1.83 -18.14 10.15
C ASP A 147 0.42 -18.03 9.53
N PRO A 148 0.25 -18.27 8.21
CA PRO A 148 -1.03 -18.08 7.55
C PRO A 148 -2.08 -19.11 8.00
N SER A 149 -3.31 -18.64 8.10
CA SER A 149 -4.47 -19.51 8.28
C SER A 149 -4.88 -20.20 6.97
N LEU A 150 -5.77 -21.19 7.06
CA LEU A 150 -6.37 -21.81 5.88
C LEU A 150 -7.08 -20.80 4.95
N ALA A 151 -7.66 -19.75 5.51
CA ALA A 151 -8.30 -18.68 4.74
C ALA A 151 -7.26 -17.86 3.95
N ASP A 152 -6.12 -17.56 4.56
CA ASP A 152 -5.04 -16.82 3.90
C ASP A 152 -4.41 -17.67 2.77
N LEU A 153 -4.16 -18.95 3.05
CA LEU A 153 -3.68 -19.91 2.04
C LEU A 153 -4.68 -20.07 0.89
N SER A 154 -5.98 -20.04 1.17
CA SER A 154 -7.06 -20.07 0.17
C SER A 154 -6.99 -18.84 -0.75
N ILE A 155 -6.80 -17.64 -0.18
CA ILE A 155 -6.61 -16.40 -0.95
C ILE A 155 -5.35 -16.47 -1.81
N LEU A 156 -4.21 -16.84 -1.23
CA LEU A 156 -2.90 -16.84 -1.90
C LEU A 156 -2.75 -17.92 -2.97
N SER A 157 -3.43 -19.05 -2.82
CA SER A 157 -3.38 -20.16 -3.79
C SER A 157 -4.51 -20.13 -4.82
N GLY A 158 -5.57 -19.35 -4.57
CA GLY A 158 -6.81 -19.36 -5.35
C GLY A 158 -7.65 -20.63 -5.17
N LEU A 159 -7.38 -21.46 -4.16
CA LEU A 159 -8.11 -22.68 -3.85
C LEU A 159 -9.18 -22.45 -2.77
N SER A 160 -10.19 -23.32 -2.70
CA SER A 160 -11.11 -23.31 -1.55
C SER A 160 -10.42 -23.78 -0.27
N GLU A 161 -10.83 -23.31 0.92
CA GLU A 161 -10.27 -23.76 2.20
C GLU A 161 -10.35 -25.29 2.38
N ALA A 162 -11.40 -25.93 1.87
CA ALA A 162 -11.53 -27.39 1.89
C ALA A 162 -10.45 -28.07 1.04
N SER A 163 -10.17 -27.53 -0.14
CA SER A 163 -9.10 -27.98 -1.03
C SER A 163 -7.71 -27.75 -0.43
N VAL A 164 -7.50 -26.60 0.23
CA VAL A 164 -6.26 -26.30 0.96
C VAL A 164 -6.03 -27.35 2.05
N ARG A 165 -7.02 -27.58 2.92
CA ARG A 165 -6.93 -28.56 4.01
C ARG A 165 -6.62 -29.97 3.48
N ALA A 166 -7.31 -30.41 2.43
CA ALA A 166 -7.06 -31.72 1.83
C ALA A 166 -5.67 -31.85 1.21
N SER A 167 -5.18 -30.80 0.52
CA SER A 167 -3.84 -30.76 -0.06
C SER A 167 -2.75 -30.78 1.01
N LEU A 168 -2.88 -29.96 2.06
CA LEU A 168 -1.92 -29.93 3.17
C LEU A 168 -1.81 -31.29 3.85
N SER A 169 -2.95 -31.92 4.16
CA SER A 169 -2.99 -33.25 4.78
C SER A 169 -2.36 -34.32 3.88
N LYS A 170 -2.66 -34.30 2.57
CA LYS A 170 -2.07 -35.25 1.59
C LYS A 170 -0.56 -35.09 1.46
N GLU A 171 -0.05 -33.87 1.60
CA GLU A 171 1.37 -33.55 1.44
C GLU A 171 2.15 -33.62 2.76
N GLY A 172 1.49 -33.99 3.87
CA GLY A 172 2.13 -34.23 5.15
C GLY A 172 2.48 -32.97 5.95
N PHE A 173 1.85 -31.83 5.63
CA PHE A 173 2.03 -30.60 6.40
C PHE A 173 1.24 -30.66 7.71
N THR A 174 1.89 -30.29 8.82
CA THR A 174 1.26 -30.19 10.13
C THR A 174 0.59 -28.82 10.26
N ILE A 175 -0.68 -28.83 10.64
CA ILE A 175 -1.45 -27.60 10.87
C ILE A 175 -1.66 -27.47 12.37
N GLU A 176 -1.26 -26.33 12.93
CA GLU A 176 -1.36 -26.05 14.36
C GLU A 176 -2.65 -25.28 14.66
N ARG A 177 -3.22 -25.49 15.84
CA ARG A 177 -4.33 -24.67 16.34
C ARG A 177 -3.77 -23.58 17.24
N ILE A 178 -4.14 -22.33 16.98
CA ILE A 178 -3.75 -21.21 17.84
C ILE A 178 -4.71 -21.13 19.02
N GLY A 179 -4.23 -21.53 20.21
CA GLY A 179 -4.99 -21.47 21.46
C GLY A 179 -6.32 -22.24 21.40
N ASP A 180 -7.35 -21.70 22.08
CA ASP A 180 -8.72 -22.23 22.04
C ASP A 180 -9.50 -21.86 20.77
N SER A 181 -8.84 -21.18 19.81
CA SER A 181 -9.50 -20.77 18.58
C SER A 181 -9.70 -21.95 17.63
N GLN A 182 -10.76 -21.89 16.81
CA GLN A 182 -10.95 -22.82 15.70
C GLN A 182 -10.02 -22.49 14.50
N THR A 183 -9.12 -21.53 14.65
CA THR A 183 -8.22 -21.10 13.58
C THR A 183 -7.01 -22.04 13.53
N SER A 184 -6.87 -22.71 12.40
CA SER A 184 -5.75 -23.59 12.10
C SER A 184 -4.76 -22.86 11.19
N VAL A 185 -3.48 -22.88 11.55
CA VAL A 185 -2.40 -22.17 10.85
C VAL A 185 -1.29 -23.14 10.43
N LEU A 186 -0.55 -22.75 9.41
CA LEU A 186 0.63 -23.45 8.93
C LEU A 186 1.85 -22.57 9.17
N ALA A 187 2.97 -23.17 9.60
CA ALA A 187 4.22 -22.44 9.77
C ALA A 187 4.58 -21.69 8.46
N GLY A 188 4.93 -20.40 8.55
CA GLY A 188 5.14 -19.54 7.38
C GLY A 188 6.14 -20.10 6.36
N LYS A 189 7.21 -20.74 6.82
CA LYS A 189 8.21 -21.40 5.95
C LYS A 189 7.62 -22.55 5.15
N ASP A 190 6.79 -23.38 5.79
CA ASP A 190 6.12 -24.51 5.15
C ASP A 190 5.02 -24.03 4.19
N ALA A 191 4.34 -22.94 4.55
CA ALA A 191 3.35 -22.29 3.69
C ALA A 191 3.97 -21.81 2.38
N ILE A 192 5.15 -21.17 2.41
CA ILE A 192 5.86 -20.75 1.19
C ILE A 192 6.19 -21.96 0.31
N VAL A 193 6.75 -23.04 0.89
CA VAL A 193 7.08 -24.28 0.15
C VAL A 193 5.84 -24.91 -0.48
N TRP A 194 4.71 -24.89 0.23
CA TRP A 194 3.43 -25.40 -0.28
C TRP A 194 2.87 -24.50 -1.39
N LEU A 195 2.90 -23.17 -1.21
CA LEU A 195 2.38 -22.17 -2.15
C LEU A 195 3.14 -22.15 -3.48
N GLN A 196 4.47 -22.28 -3.46
CA GLN A 196 5.30 -22.34 -4.67
C GLN A 196 4.91 -23.47 -5.64
N LYS A 197 4.23 -24.50 -5.16
CA LYS A 197 3.73 -25.63 -5.96
C LYS A 197 2.32 -25.39 -6.52
N ARG A 198 1.72 -24.20 -6.31
CA ARG A 198 0.35 -23.88 -6.70
C ARG A 198 0.33 -22.95 -7.89
N ARG A 199 -0.52 -23.26 -8.86
CA ARG A 199 -0.69 -22.45 -10.08
C ARG A 199 -1.23 -21.05 -9.80
N GLY A 200 -2.03 -20.87 -8.75
CA GLY A 200 -2.61 -19.57 -8.38
C GLY A 200 -1.66 -18.68 -7.57
N PHE A 201 -0.58 -19.22 -7.03
CA PHE A 201 0.40 -18.42 -6.30
C PHE A 201 1.36 -17.76 -7.30
N ILE A 202 1.56 -16.45 -7.15
CA ILE A 202 2.48 -15.68 -8.00
C ILE A 202 3.83 -15.61 -7.27
N PRO A 203 4.90 -16.24 -7.79
CA PRO A 203 6.22 -16.20 -7.14
C PRO A 203 6.75 -14.79 -7.01
N ASP A 204 7.51 -14.54 -5.93
CA ASP A 204 8.28 -13.32 -5.78
C ASP A 204 9.19 -13.12 -7.00
N GLN A 205 9.19 -11.91 -7.54
CA GLN A 205 10.03 -11.53 -8.68
C GLN A 205 11.45 -11.15 -8.25
N GLY A 206 11.77 -11.25 -6.95
CA GLY A 206 13.09 -11.00 -6.40
C GLY A 206 13.42 -9.50 -6.34
N PRO A 207 14.72 -9.14 -6.24
CA PRO A 207 15.13 -7.75 -6.10
C PRO A 207 14.71 -6.91 -7.32
N ILE A 208 14.44 -5.63 -7.07
CA ILE A 208 14.02 -4.68 -8.09
C ILE A 208 15.16 -4.47 -9.08
N SER A 209 14.87 -4.47 -10.39
CA SER A 209 15.89 -4.11 -11.37
C SER A 209 16.27 -2.63 -11.21
N PRO A 210 17.51 -2.23 -11.53
CA PRO A 210 17.91 -0.82 -11.47
C PRO A 210 16.95 0.13 -12.22
N GLU A 211 16.39 -0.31 -13.35
CA GLU A 211 15.43 0.46 -14.15
C GLU A 211 14.09 0.67 -13.43
N ALA A 212 13.58 -0.37 -12.77
CA ALA A 212 12.34 -0.28 -11.99
C ALA A 212 12.53 0.57 -10.72
N LEU A 213 13.72 0.52 -10.10
CA LEU A 213 14.07 1.40 -8.99
C LEU A 213 14.10 2.87 -9.43
N LEU A 214 14.70 3.16 -10.58
CA LEU A 214 14.72 4.50 -11.17
C LEU A 214 13.30 5.00 -11.50
N ALA A 215 12.46 4.16 -12.11
CA ALA A 215 11.07 4.51 -12.42
C ALA A 215 10.27 4.88 -11.15
N ARG A 216 10.48 4.15 -10.04
CA ARG A 216 9.92 4.50 -8.74
C ARG A 216 10.40 5.83 -8.21
N GLN A 217 11.71 6.05 -8.17
CA GLN A 217 12.25 7.30 -7.64
C GLN A 217 11.75 8.50 -8.44
N LEU A 218 11.58 8.35 -9.76
CA LEU A 218 10.94 9.34 -10.61
C LEU A 218 9.46 9.55 -10.28
N ARG A 219 8.68 8.49 -10.03
CA ARG A 219 7.28 8.62 -9.59
C ARG A 219 7.18 9.38 -8.26
N LEU A 220 8.05 9.09 -7.30
CA LEU A 220 8.10 9.79 -6.02
C LEU A 220 8.36 11.30 -6.18
N LEU A 221 9.24 11.68 -7.12
CA LEU A 221 9.59 13.09 -7.37
C LEU A 221 8.51 13.85 -8.15
N ASN A 222 7.84 13.19 -9.09
CA ASN A 222 6.85 13.82 -9.96
C ASN A 222 5.43 13.79 -9.38
N GLY A 223 5.20 13.10 -8.27
CA GLY A 223 3.90 13.06 -7.60
C GLY A 223 3.62 14.31 -6.75
N ASP A 224 2.42 14.34 -6.17
CA ASP A 224 1.94 15.45 -5.32
C ASP A 224 2.57 15.46 -3.92
N SER A 225 3.46 14.51 -3.63
CA SER A 225 4.16 14.47 -2.35
C SER A 225 5.13 15.65 -2.22
N PRO A 226 5.20 16.32 -1.05
CA PRO A 226 6.22 17.33 -0.78
C PRO A 226 7.63 16.78 -1.01
N PHE A 227 8.50 17.59 -1.61
CA PHE A 227 9.85 17.16 -1.98
C PHE A 227 10.66 16.50 -0.84
N PRO A 228 10.66 17.00 0.42
CA PRO A 228 11.36 16.34 1.53
C PRO A 228 10.83 14.93 1.84
N LEU A 229 9.53 14.70 1.64
CA LEU A 229 8.94 13.37 1.83
C LEU A 229 9.38 12.41 0.72
N ALA A 230 9.36 12.87 -0.53
CA ALA A 230 9.86 12.11 -1.66
C ALA A 230 11.34 11.74 -1.46
N LEU A 231 12.15 12.70 -1.00
CA LEU A 231 13.57 12.52 -0.74
C LEU A 231 13.83 11.49 0.36
N ARG A 232 13.08 11.51 1.47
CA ARG A 232 13.19 10.49 2.54
C ARG A 232 12.96 9.08 2.01
N ARG A 233 11.88 8.92 1.24
CA ARG A 233 11.55 7.63 0.62
C ARG A 233 12.63 7.16 -0.34
N ILE A 234 13.27 8.07 -1.08
CA ILE A 234 14.38 7.73 -1.98
C ILE A 234 15.57 7.20 -1.19
N ILE A 235 15.94 7.84 -0.07
CA ILE A 235 17.02 7.36 0.81
C ILE A 235 16.68 6.00 1.41
N GLU A 236 15.47 5.84 1.95
CA GLU A 236 15.02 4.59 2.58
C GLU A 236 15.14 3.41 1.60
N ASN A 237 14.85 3.65 0.32
CA ASN A 237 14.99 2.62 -0.73
C ASN A 237 16.44 2.25 -1.07
N GLN A 238 17.40 3.11 -0.76
CA GLN A 238 18.81 2.85 -1.01
C GLN A 238 19.55 2.33 0.24
N GLU A 239 18.84 2.19 1.36
CA GLU A 239 19.41 1.77 2.65
C GLU A 239 20.60 2.64 3.10
N LEU A 240 20.66 3.90 2.63
CA LEU A 240 21.69 4.85 3.01
C LEU A 240 21.27 5.62 4.27
N SER A 241 22.16 5.81 5.22
CA SER A 241 21.95 6.78 6.28
C SER A 241 22.21 8.21 5.77
N GLN A 242 21.62 9.21 6.42
CA GLN A 242 21.90 10.62 6.09
C GLN A 242 23.39 10.97 6.26
N ALA A 243 24.08 10.35 7.23
CA ALA A 243 25.50 10.54 7.45
C ALA A 243 26.35 9.96 6.31
N GLU A 244 26.00 8.76 5.83
CA GLU A 244 26.65 8.15 4.67
C GLU A 244 26.42 8.98 3.42
N LEU A 245 25.19 9.47 3.19
CA LEU A 245 24.88 10.30 2.04
C LEU A 245 25.64 11.63 2.06
N ALA A 246 25.70 12.32 3.21
CA ALA A 246 26.46 13.56 3.35
C ALA A 246 27.95 13.35 3.04
N SER A 247 28.51 12.23 3.51
CA SER A 247 29.89 11.82 3.23
C SER A 247 30.13 11.53 1.74
N CYS A 248 29.29 10.69 1.12
CA CYS A 248 29.45 10.29 -0.28
C CYS A 248 29.27 11.45 -1.26
N THR A 249 28.40 12.40 -0.93
CA THR A 249 28.08 13.54 -1.81
C THR A 249 28.86 14.81 -1.50
N ALA A 250 29.71 14.80 -0.46
CA ALA A 250 30.38 15.99 0.06
C ALA A 250 29.39 17.16 0.23
N VAL A 251 28.23 16.86 0.81
CA VAL A 251 27.19 17.84 1.15
C VAL A 251 27.24 18.06 2.66
N ASP A 252 27.02 19.30 3.08
CA ASP A 252 26.97 19.63 4.51
C ASP A 252 25.86 18.84 5.21
N ALA A 253 26.22 18.12 6.28
CA ALA A 253 25.30 17.23 6.98
C ALA A 253 24.16 17.99 7.66
N SER A 254 24.40 19.24 8.12
CA SER A 254 23.37 20.05 8.75
C SER A 254 22.36 20.58 7.71
N TRP A 255 22.85 21.03 6.56
CA TRP A 255 22.04 21.41 5.41
C TRP A 255 21.17 20.25 4.94
N LEU A 256 21.74 19.05 4.84
CA LEU A 256 21.02 17.86 4.43
C LEU A 256 19.92 17.50 5.44
N THR A 257 20.24 17.52 6.74
CA THR A 257 19.28 17.26 7.83
C THR A 257 18.11 18.24 7.78
N ASP A 258 18.39 19.53 7.56
CA ASP A 258 17.37 20.57 7.47
C ASP A 258 16.48 20.38 6.24
N LEU A 259 17.05 20.03 5.09
CA LEU A 259 16.30 19.70 3.87
C LEU A 259 15.37 18.50 4.10
N PHE A 260 15.85 17.45 4.76
CA PHE A 260 15.05 16.26 5.11
C PHE A 260 13.90 16.54 6.07
N ALA A 261 14.13 17.46 7.01
CA ALA A 261 13.13 17.92 7.95
C ALA A 261 12.10 18.86 7.30
N GLY A 262 12.29 19.25 6.03
CA GLY A 262 11.46 20.22 5.34
C GLY A 262 11.62 21.65 5.88
N ARG A 263 12.78 21.94 6.48
CA ARG A 263 13.14 23.31 6.90
C ARG A 263 13.67 24.09 5.70
N LYS A 264 13.45 25.41 5.69
CA LYS A 264 14.04 26.29 4.66
C LYS A 264 15.56 26.24 4.78
N VAL A 265 16.21 25.83 3.70
CA VAL A 265 17.67 25.81 3.55
C VAL A 265 18.09 26.73 2.42
N SER A 266 19.32 27.23 2.45
CA SER A 266 19.88 28.00 1.34
C SER A 266 19.95 27.14 0.08
N LEU A 267 19.53 27.68 -1.07
CA LEU A 267 19.61 26.98 -2.35
C LEU A 267 21.06 26.70 -2.73
N ASP A 268 21.41 25.43 -2.86
CA ASP A 268 22.72 24.94 -3.35
C ASP A 268 22.50 23.97 -4.51
N ILE A 269 22.58 24.49 -5.74
CA ILE A 269 22.34 23.73 -6.97
C ILE A 269 23.39 22.63 -7.16
N ASP A 270 24.63 22.87 -6.74
CA ASP A 270 25.71 21.91 -6.88
C ASP A 270 25.51 20.73 -5.91
N ALA A 271 25.09 21.00 -4.67
CA ALA A 271 24.70 19.96 -3.72
C ALA A 271 23.52 19.13 -4.25
N LEU A 272 22.46 19.78 -4.76
CA LEU A 272 21.32 19.08 -5.36
C LEU A 272 21.71 18.24 -6.57
N THR A 273 22.66 18.71 -7.37
CA THR A 273 23.19 17.96 -8.54
C THR A 273 23.99 16.74 -8.12
N ARG A 274 24.79 16.84 -7.05
CA ARG A 274 25.54 15.71 -6.48
C ARG A 274 24.58 14.67 -5.88
N LEU A 275 23.54 15.11 -5.17
CA LEU A 275 22.48 14.23 -4.67
C LEU A 275 21.77 13.50 -5.80
N ALA A 276 21.35 14.21 -6.86
CA ALA A 276 20.70 13.59 -8.01
C ALA A 276 21.58 12.52 -8.67
N HIS A 277 22.89 12.78 -8.77
CA HIS A 277 23.86 11.82 -9.29
C HIS A 277 23.98 10.58 -8.41
N GLU A 278 24.10 10.76 -7.09
CA GLU A 278 24.18 9.65 -6.13
C GLU A 278 22.94 8.75 -6.19
N PHE A 279 21.77 9.38 -6.32
CA PHE A 279 20.52 8.63 -6.47
C PHE A 279 20.33 7.99 -7.84
N GLY A 280 21.19 8.27 -8.83
CA GLY A 280 21.00 7.80 -10.21
C GLY A 280 19.85 8.48 -10.95
N LEU A 281 19.42 9.66 -10.50
CA LEU A 281 18.24 10.37 -11.01
C LEU A 281 18.59 11.39 -12.11
N PRO A 282 17.66 11.70 -13.03
CA PRO A 282 17.83 12.78 -13.99
C PRO A 282 17.99 14.12 -13.28
N ARG A 283 19.22 14.67 -13.34
CA ARG A 283 19.62 15.91 -12.67
C ARG A 283 18.63 17.05 -12.88
N SER A 284 18.19 17.27 -14.12
CA SER A 284 17.26 18.36 -14.45
C SER A 284 15.92 18.23 -13.72
N LYS A 285 15.35 17.02 -13.64
CA LYS A 285 14.07 16.78 -12.97
C LYS A 285 14.19 16.93 -11.46
N PHE A 286 15.20 16.31 -10.87
CA PHE A 286 15.42 16.36 -9.43
C PHE A 286 15.71 17.78 -8.94
N VAL A 287 16.63 18.48 -9.61
CA VAL A 287 17.02 19.85 -9.25
C VAL A 287 15.86 20.82 -9.46
N ALA A 288 15.10 20.72 -10.56
CA ALA A 288 13.93 21.58 -10.79
C ALA A 288 12.91 21.43 -9.66
N ARG A 289 12.56 20.19 -9.30
CA ARG A 289 11.60 19.92 -8.23
C ARG A 289 12.07 20.43 -6.86
N ALA A 290 13.35 20.27 -6.57
CA ALA A 290 13.95 20.80 -5.35
C ALA A 290 13.91 22.34 -5.31
N ILE A 291 14.21 23.00 -6.44
CA ILE A 291 14.14 24.46 -6.57
C ILE A 291 12.71 24.95 -6.39
N GLU A 292 11.73 24.33 -7.04
CA GLU A 292 10.30 24.65 -6.87
C GLU A 292 9.94 24.64 -5.38
N TYR A 293 10.27 23.55 -4.68
CA TYR A 293 9.99 23.42 -3.25
C TYR A 293 10.70 24.47 -2.38
N LEU A 294 11.95 24.82 -2.69
CA LEU A 294 12.73 25.79 -1.90
C LEU A 294 12.35 27.25 -2.17
N LEU A 295 11.70 27.53 -3.30
CA LEU A 295 11.26 28.87 -3.70
C LEU A 295 9.76 29.11 -3.45
N GLU A 296 8.95 28.05 -3.33
CA GLU A 296 7.56 28.15 -2.87
C GLU A 296 7.54 28.54 -1.39
N ASP A 297 6.84 29.64 -1.09
CA ASP A 297 6.89 30.32 0.21
C ASP A 297 6.07 29.66 1.31
#